data_AF-A0A1G2L669-F1
#
_entry.id   AF-A0A1G2L669-F1
#
_cell.length_a   1.000
_cell.length_b   1.000
_cell.length_c   1.000
_cell.angle_alpha   90.00
_cell.angle_beta   90.00
_cell.angle_gamma   90.00
#
_symmetry.space_group_name_H-M   'P 1'
#
loop_
_entity.id
_entity.type
_entity.pdbx_description
1 polymer ?
#
loop_
_entity_poly.entity_id
_entity_poly.type
_entity_poly.pdbx_seq_one_letter_code
_entity_poly.pdbx_strand_id
1 'polypeptide(L)'
;MAWWQAVTEFLRSSNPYSYEAPSEPLGWKDSLRRVAIGAAIDWLYFLLGFFTHFYFWSLAFLFFFQEGGYWVVTAKLLDAVSGPYLISVGVYVVLKEVRKRKISVESRHFGELYVSLWAILLAIGSILVITTESYRFDSVMELIIANSLAVVIMYTAGKIHRP
;
A
#
# COMPACT_ATOMS: atom_id res chain seq x y z
N MET A 1 -9.61 11.22 -12.30
CA MET A 1 -8.81 12.38 -11.81
C MET A 1 -7.54 12.50 -12.64
N ALA A 2 -7.07 13.71 -12.92
CA ALA A 2 -5.92 13.96 -13.80
C ALA A 2 -4.62 13.24 -13.36
N TRP A 3 -4.41 13.07 -12.05
CA TRP A 3 -3.27 12.35 -11.50
C TRP A 3 -3.31 10.83 -11.80
N TRP A 4 -4.50 10.23 -11.90
CA TRP A 4 -4.65 8.81 -12.21
C TRP A 4 -4.21 8.51 -13.64
N GLN A 5 -4.54 9.39 -14.58
CA GLN A 5 -4.07 9.28 -15.97
C GLN A 5 -2.55 9.35 -16.02
N ALA A 6 -1.92 10.32 -15.33
CA ALA A 6 -0.47 10.45 -15.28
C ALA A 6 0.23 9.20 -14.72
N VAL A 7 -0.32 8.58 -13.66
CA VAL A 7 0.22 7.33 -13.11
C VAL A 7 0.05 6.18 -14.11
N THR A 8 -1.12 6.01 -14.72
CA THR A 8 -1.33 4.94 -15.71
C THR A 8 -0.47 5.11 -16.96
N GLU A 9 -0.26 6.35 -17.41
CA GLU A 9 0.60 6.70 -18.55
C GLU A 9 2.08 6.41 -18.22
N PHE A 10 2.52 6.78 -17.02
CA PHE A 10 3.86 6.49 -16.54
C PHE A 10 4.10 4.99 -16.47
N LEU A 11 3.17 4.22 -15.86
CA LEU A 11 3.27 2.76 -15.78
C LEU A 11 3.23 2.05 -17.15
N ARG A 12 2.52 2.63 -18.12
CA ARG A 12 2.48 2.12 -19.50
C ARG A 12 3.80 2.39 -20.24
N SER A 13 4.34 3.60 -20.09
CA SER A 13 5.58 4.05 -20.77
C SER A 13 6.87 3.56 -20.12
N SER A 14 6.85 3.26 -18.82
CA SER A 14 8.00 2.78 -18.06
C SER A 14 8.24 1.28 -18.17
N ASN A 15 7.50 0.58 -19.06
CA ASN A 15 7.55 -0.87 -19.22
C ASN A 15 8.80 -1.31 -20.02
N PRO A 16 9.85 -1.85 -19.39
CA PRO A 16 11.07 -2.27 -20.09
C PRO A 16 10.89 -3.60 -20.85
N TYR A 17 9.76 -4.29 -20.62
CA TYR A 17 9.47 -5.66 -21.04
C TYR A 17 8.27 -5.78 -21.99
N SER A 18 7.85 -4.69 -22.67
CA SER A 18 7.15 -4.89 -23.94
C SER A 18 8.16 -5.53 -24.90
N TYR A 19 8.13 -6.86 -24.96
CA TYR A 19 8.85 -7.72 -25.87
C TYR A 19 8.35 -7.48 -27.30
N GLU A 20 8.68 -6.33 -27.86
CA GLU A 20 9.24 -6.34 -29.21
C GLU A 20 10.73 -6.12 -28.99
N ALA A 21 11.52 -7.17 -29.16
CA ALA A 21 12.96 -7.02 -29.24
C ALA A 21 13.21 -5.99 -30.34
N PRO A 22 13.84 -4.84 -30.03
CA PRO A 22 14.12 -3.87 -31.07
C PRO A 22 14.96 -4.57 -32.13
N SER A 23 14.52 -4.48 -33.39
CA SER A 23 15.24 -5.01 -34.55
C SER A 23 16.61 -4.33 -34.76
N GLU A 24 16.91 -3.30 -33.96
CA GLU A 24 18.17 -2.56 -33.95
C GLU A 24 18.84 -2.57 -32.57
N PRO A 25 20.18 -2.59 -32.52
CA PRO A 25 20.92 -2.55 -31.27
C PRO A 25 20.64 -1.24 -30.52
N LEU A 26 20.05 -1.36 -29.33
CA LEU A 26 19.78 -0.24 -28.42
C LEU A 26 21.07 0.54 -28.12
N GLY A 27 21.04 1.85 -28.33
CA GLY A 27 22.13 2.73 -27.92
C GLY A 27 22.35 2.67 -26.41
N TRP A 28 23.60 2.85 -25.97
CA TRP A 28 24.00 2.77 -24.55
C TRP A 28 23.15 3.65 -23.61
N LYS A 29 22.65 4.79 -24.11
CA LYS A 29 21.74 5.70 -23.39
C LYS A 29 20.37 5.06 -23.10
N ASP A 30 19.81 4.32 -24.05
CA ASP A 30 18.50 3.67 -23.89
C ASP A 30 18.58 2.48 -22.94
N SER A 31 19.70 1.75 -22.97
CA SER A 31 20.00 0.68 -22.02
C SER A 31 20.14 1.21 -20.59
N LEU A 32 20.89 2.30 -20.39
CA LEU A 32 21.00 2.95 -19.07
C LEU A 32 19.65 3.47 -18.57
N ARG A 33 18.85 4.09 -19.45
CA ARG A 33 17.51 4.57 -19.10
C ARG A 33 16.59 3.44 -18.65
N ARG A 34 16.60 2.29 -19.34
CA ARG A 34 15.81 1.10 -18.93
C ARG A 34 16.23 0.56 -17.57
N VAL A 35 17.54 0.48 -17.30
CA VAL A 35 18.07 0.04 -16.00
C VAL A 35 17.69 1.01 -14.88
N ALA A 36 17.83 2.32 -15.12
CA ALA A 36 17.45 3.34 -14.15
C ALA A 36 15.95 3.34 -13.84
N ILE A 37 15.10 3.17 -14.86
CA ILE A 37 13.64 3.05 -14.69
C ILE A 37 13.28 1.79 -13.90
N GLY A 38 13.90 0.64 -14.21
CA GLY A 38 13.70 -0.60 -13.46
C GLY A 38 14.07 -0.44 -11.99
N ALA A 39 15.25 0.12 -11.70
CA ALA A 39 15.71 0.39 -10.34
C ALA A 39 14.79 1.38 -9.60
N ALA A 40 14.29 2.42 -10.29
CA ALA A 40 13.37 3.39 -9.71
C ALA A 40 12.02 2.76 -9.34
N ILE A 41 11.49 1.87 -10.18
CA ILE A 41 10.24 1.14 -9.90
C ILE A 41 10.42 0.19 -8.71
N ASP A 42 11.55 -0.51 -8.63
CA ASP A 42 11.84 -1.40 -7.49
C ASP A 42 12.00 -0.59 -6.19
N TRP A 43 12.67 0.56 -6.23
CA TRP A 43 12.76 1.49 -5.09
C TRP A 43 11.39 2.02 -4.66
N LEU A 44 10.56 2.42 -5.63
CA LEU A 44 9.20 2.87 -5.37
C LEU A 44 8.38 1.77 -4.68
N TYR A 45 8.49 0.52 -5.15
CA TYR A 45 7.81 -0.63 -4.55
C TYR A 45 8.27 -0.89 -3.11
N PHE A 46 9.58 -0.81 -2.86
CA PHE A 46 10.15 -0.94 -1.52
C PHE A 46 9.67 0.17 -0.59
N LEU A 47 9.70 1.43 -1.04
CA LEU A 47 9.31 2.59 -0.25
C LEU A 47 7.81 2.58 0.09
N LEU A 48 6.95 2.21 -0.87
CA LEU A 48 5.52 1.99 -0.65
C LEU A 48 5.28 0.87 0.36
N GLY A 49 5.98 -0.26 0.21
CA GLY A 49 5.90 -1.38 1.15
C GLY A 49 6.32 -0.98 2.56
N PHE A 50 7.45 -0.30 2.71
CA PHE A 50 7.93 0.20 3.99
C PHE A 50 6.93 1.17 4.63
N PHE A 51 6.48 2.17 3.88
CA PHE A 51 5.55 3.19 4.38
C PHE A 51 4.22 2.58 4.85
N THR A 52 3.66 1.65 4.08
CA THR A 52 2.39 0.97 4.43
C THR A 52 2.50 0.09 5.67
N HIS A 53 3.62 -0.60 5.87
CA HIS A 53 3.85 -1.38 7.09
C HIS A 53 4.14 -0.47 8.29
N PHE A 54 4.96 0.57 8.09
CA PHE A 54 5.26 1.54 9.14
C PHE A 54 3.99 2.23 9.65
N TYR A 55 3.09 2.62 8.74
CA TYR A 55 1.81 3.21 9.11
C TYR A 55 0.95 2.24 9.92
N PHE A 56 0.80 0.99 9.46
CA PHE A 56 0.07 -0.06 10.20
C PHE A 56 0.61 -0.23 11.63
N TRP A 57 1.93 -0.42 11.77
CA TRP A 57 2.56 -0.63 13.08
C TRP A 57 2.45 0.58 13.99
N SER A 58 2.58 1.80 13.43
CA SER A 58 2.42 3.03 14.20
C SER A 58 1.01 3.16 14.78
N LEU A 59 0.00 2.79 13.98
CA LEU A 59 -1.40 2.87 14.37
C LEU A 59 -1.79 1.78 15.37
N ALA A 60 -1.30 0.55 15.17
CA ALA A 60 -1.44 -0.54 16.13
C ALA A 60 -0.77 -0.20 17.47
N PHE A 61 0.46 0.31 17.43
CA PHE A 61 1.18 0.74 18.63
C PHE A 61 0.41 1.83 19.38
N LEU A 62 -0.07 2.86 18.68
CA LEU A 62 -0.82 3.95 19.29
C LEU A 62 -2.14 3.47 19.93
N PHE A 63 -2.78 2.46 19.34
CA PHE A 63 -3.99 1.86 19.88
C PHE A 63 -3.75 1.05 21.15
N PHE A 64 -2.70 0.23 21.21
CA PHE A 64 -2.39 -0.59 22.39
C PHE A 64 -1.71 0.20 23.52
N PHE A 65 -0.95 1.24 23.20
CA PHE A 65 -0.21 2.06 24.15
C PHE A 65 -0.84 3.46 24.24
N GLN A 66 -2.09 3.51 24.72
CA GLN A 66 -2.89 4.74 24.88
C GLN A 66 -2.32 5.74 25.92
N GLU A 67 -1.13 5.48 26.45
CA GLU A 67 -0.50 6.24 27.53
C GLU A 67 0.68 7.07 26.99
N GLY A 68 0.54 8.39 27.00
CA GLY A 68 1.65 9.30 26.69
C GLY A 68 1.19 10.72 26.39
N GLY A 69 1.96 11.71 26.85
CA GLY A 69 1.66 13.13 26.62
C GLY A 69 1.62 13.55 25.14
N TYR A 70 2.14 12.72 24.24
CA TYR A 70 2.16 12.97 22.80
C TYR A 70 1.04 12.27 22.03
N TRP A 71 0.18 11.48 22.69
CA TRP A 71 -0.85 10.66 22.03
C TRP A 71 -1.73 11.47 21.06
N VAL A 72 -2.23 12.63 21.50
CA VAL A 72 -3.09 13.51 20.69
C VAL A 72 -2.36 14.02 19.43
N VAL A 73 -1.09 14.37 19.56
CA VAL A 73 -0.28 14.88 18.44
C VAL A 73 -0.01 13.77 17.43
N THR A 74 0.37 12.59 17.92
CA THR A 74 0.63 11.42 17.08
C THR A 74 -0.64 10.93 16.38
N ALA A 75 -1.79 10.90 17.06
CA ALA A 75 -3.08 10.53 16.47
C ALA A 75 -3.45 11.47 15.31
N LYS A 76 -3.33 12.79 15.51
CA LYS A 76 -3.58 13.78 14.44
C LYS A 76 -2.61 13.65 13.28
N LEU A 77 -1.35 13.32 13.54
CA LEU A 77 -0.35 13.11 12.50
C LEU A 77 -0.67 11.86 11.67
N LEU A 78 -1.07 10.76 12.32
CA LEU A 78 -1.52 9.56 11.61
C LEU A 78 -2.78 9.81 10.80
N ASP A 79 -3.74 10.57 11.34
CA ASP A 79 -4.95 10.97 10.61
C ASP A 79 -4.61 11.74 9.32
N ALA A 80 -3.74 12.75 9.41
CA ALA A 80 -3.29 13.51 8.25
C ALA A 80 -2.58 12.65 7.18
N VAL A 81 -1.90 11.58 7.61
CA VAL A 81 -1.16 10.66 6.74
C VAL A 81 -2.04 9.52 6.20
N SER A 82 -3.24 9.32 6.75
CA SER A 82 -4.21 8.28 6.35
C SER A 82 -4.59 8.36 4.87
N GLY A 83 -4.85 9.57 4.35
CA GLY A 83 -5.14 9.79 2.93
C GLY A 83 -3.99 9.38 2.01
N PRO A 84 -2.77 9.94 2.18
CA PRO A 84 -1.57 9.50 1.46
C PRO A 84 -1.27 8.00 1.60
N TYR A 85 -1.54 7.42 2.76
CA TYR A 85 -1.43 5.98 3.00
C TYR A 85 -2.37 5.16 2.11
N LEU A 86 -3.66 5.50 2.05
CA LEU A 86 -4.61 4.79 1.19
C LEU A 86 -4.26 4.88 -0.29
N ILE A 87 -3.79 6.04 -0.74
CA ILE A 87 -3.27 6.22 -2.11
C ILE A 87 -2.08 5.28 -2.34
N SER A 88 -1.16 5.21 -1.40
CA SER A 88 0.03 4.35 -1.48
C SER A 88 -0.35 2.86 -1.57
N VAL A 89 -1.31 2.41 -0.75
CA VAL A 89 -1.84 1.04 -0.82
C VAL A 89 -2.48 0.78 -2.18
N GLY A 90 -3.30 1.71 -2.68
CA GLY A 90 -3.94 1.59 -3.99
C GLY A 90 -2.92 1.47 -5.13
N VAL A 91 -1.92 2.35 -5.17
CA VAL A 91 -0.84 2.32 -6.17
C VAL A 91 -0.04 1.00 -6.08
N TYR A 92 0.25 0.54 -4.86
CA TYR A 92 0.96 -0.72 -4.64
C TYR A 92 0.20 -1.93 -5.20
N VAL A 93 -1.12 -1.99 -5.00
CA VAL A 93 -1.99 -3.05 -5.55
C VAL A 93 -1.98 -3.02 -7.08
N VAL A 94 -2.09 -1.83 -7.69
CA VAL A 94 -2.11 -1.64 -9.15
C VAL A 94 -0.77 -2.06 -9.76
N LEU A 95 0.34 -1.57 -9.21
CA LEU A 95 1.69 -1.92 -9.64
C LEU A 95 1.89 -3.44 -9.65
N LYS A 96 1.42 -4.10 -8.60
CA LYS A 96 1.49 -5.55 -8.46
C LYS A 96 0.64 -6.28 -9.49
N GLU A 97 -0.61 -5.86 -9.73
CA GLU A 97 -1.44 -6.50 -10.77
C GLU A 97 -0.88 -6.28 -12.18
N VAL A 98 -0.29 -5.11 -12.46
CA VAL A 98 0.45 -4.87 -13.71
C VAL A 98 1.65 -5.81 -13.83
N ARG A 99 2.44 -6.00 -12.76
CA ARG A 99 3.60 -6.91 -12.75
C ARG A 99 3.18 -8.37 -12.95
N LYS A 100 2.13 -8.80 -12.27
CA LYS A 100 1.58 -10.17 -12.35
C LYS A 100 1.13 -10.52 -13.77
N ARG A 101 0.43 -9.60 -14.44
CA ARG A 101 -0.06 -9.81 -15.82
C ARG A 101 1.06 -9.83 -16.86
N LYS A 102 2.17 -9.13 -16.62
CA LYS A 102 3.23 -8.94 -17.62
C LYS A 102 4.43 -9.88 -17.50
N ILE A 103 4.78 -10.33 -16.29
CA ILE A 103 6.10 -10.93 -16.05
C ILE A 103 6.04 -12.41 -15.64
N SER A 104 4.85 -13.00 -15.40
CA SER A 104 4.67 -14.39 -14.90
C SER A 104 5.56 -14.79 -13.71
N VAL A 105 6.20 -13.82 -13.05
CA VAL A 105 7.00 -14.03 -11.85
C VAL A 105 6.03 -14.14 -10.71
N GLU A 106 6.22 -15.18 -9.90
CA GLU A 106 5.46 -15.43 -8.70
C GLU A 106 5.52 -14.18 -7.81
N SER A 107 4.40 -13.46 -7.78
CA SER A 107 4.28 -12.23 -7.02
C SER A 107 4.44 -12.58 -5.54
N ARG A 108 5.61 -12.30 -4.95
CA ARG A 108 5.90 -12.33 -3.49
C ARG A 108 5.07 -11.27 -2.76
N HIS A 109 3.76 -11.41 -2.82
CA HIS A 109 2.82 -10.44 -2.28
C HIS A 109 2.17 -11.05 -1.06
N PHE A 110 2.67 -10.65 0.09
CA PHE A 110 2.05 -10.88 1.39
C PHE A 110 0.78 -10.03 1.58
N GLY A 111 0.09 -9.62 0.51
CA GLY A 111 -1.10 -8.76 0.65
C GLY A 111 -2.28 -9.48 1.28
N GLU A 112 -2.38 -10.79 1.14
CA GLU A 112 -3.35 -11.58 1.93
C GLU A 112 -3.02 -11.47 3.41
N LEU A 113 -1.75 -11.67 3.77
CA LEU A 113 -1.26 -11.47 5.14
C LEU A 113 -1.49 -10.05 5.63
N TYR A 114 -1.29 -9.03 4.79
CA TYR A 114 -1.51 -7.62 5.13
C TYR A 114 -2.99 -7.30 5.40
N VAL A 115 -3.88 -7.80 4.55
CA VAL A 115 -5.34 -7.67 4.74
C VAL A 115 -5.77 -8.43 6.00
N SER A 116 -5.22 -9.62 6.22
CA SER A 116 -5.46 -10.39 7.44
C SER A 116 -4.96 -9.64 8.68
N LEU A 117 -3.80 -8.98 8.64
CA LEU A 117 -3.30 -8.19 9.75
C LEU A 117 -4.24 -7.02 10.10
N TRP A 118 -4.74 -6.30 9.10
CA TRP A 118 -5.75 -5.26 9.31
C TRP A 118 -7.05 -5.83 9.88
N ALA A 119 -7.54 -6.94 9.35
CA ALA A 119 -8.75 -7.61 9.86
C ALA A 119 -8.58 -8.08 11.31
N ILE A 120 -7.41 -8.63 11.65
CA ILE A 120 -7.07 -9.05 13.02
C ILE A 120 -7.00 -7.83 13.94
N LEU A 121 -6.34 -6.74 13.53
CA LEU A 121 -6.28 -5.51 14.31
C LEU A 121 -7.67 -4.94 14.57
N LEU A 122 -8.54 -4.90 13.55
CA LEU A 122 -9.92 -4.48 13.69
C LEU A 122 -10.70 -5.37 14.65
N ALA A 123 -10.57 -6.69 14.54
CA ALA A 123 -11.27 -7.63 15.40
C ALA A 123 -10.82 -7.50 16.86
N ILE A 124 -9.51 -7.51 17.11
CA ILE A 124 -8.94 -7.36 18.46
C ILE A 124 -9.32 -6.00 19.03
N GLY A 125 -9.18 -4.92 18.25
CA GLY A 125 -9.52 -3.57 18.69
C GLY A 125 -11.00 -3.43 19.05
N SER A 126 -11.89 -4.00 18.22
CA SER A 126 -13.33 -3.99 18.49
C SER A 126 -13.68 -4.78 19.76
N ILE A 127 -13.08 -5.95 19.96
CA ILE A 127 -13.28 -6.74 21.19
C ILE A 127 -12.82 -5.95 22.40
N LEU A 128 -11.61 -5.37 22.37
CA LEU A 128 -11.06 -4.62 23.50
C LEU A 128 -11.90 -3.40 23.87
N VAL A 129 -12.36 -2.63 22.89
CA VAL A 129 -13.24 -1.47 23.12
C VAL A 129 -14.59 -1.89 23.73
N ILE A 130 -15.09 -3.08 23.41
CA ILE A 130 -16.36 -3.59 23.96
C ILE A 130 -16.19 -4.18 25.36
N THR A 131 -15.09 -4.88 25.63
CA THR A 131 -14.92 -5.66 26.86
C THR A 131 -14.13 -4.96 27.96
N THR A 132 -13.33 -3.95 27.61
CA THR A 132 -12.33 -3.38 28.52
C THR A 132 -12.52 -1.87 28.66
N GLU A 133 -12.74 -1.40 29.89
CA GLU A 133 -12.99 0.03 30.18
C GLU A 133 -11.81 0.97 29.86
N SER A 134 -10.59 0.41 29.76
CA SER A 134 -9.39 1.18 29.38
C SER A 134 -9.37 1.56 27.91
N TYR A 135 -10.08 0.84 27.04
CA TYR A 135 -10.13 1.10 25.60
C TYR A 135 -11.42 1.83 25.25
N ARG A 136 -11.31 2.91 24.48
CA ARG A 136 -12.46 3.73 24.06
C ARG A 136 -12.58 3.79 22.55
N PHE A 137 -13.80 4.08 22.10
CA PHE A 137 -14.04 4.44 20.71
C PHE A 137 -13.56 5.88 20.49
N ASP A 138 -12.38 6.03 19.91
CA ASP A 138 -11.71 7.31 19.67
C ASP A 138 -11.25 7.45 18.21
N SER A 139 -10.56 8.54 17.89
CA SER A 139 -10.05 8.82 16.54
C SER A 139 -9.08 7.74 16.03
N VAL A 140 -8.34 7.04 16.91
CA VAL A 140 -7.44 5.97 16.49
C VAL A 140 -8.26 4.73 16.11
N MET A 141 -9.28 4.38 16.89
CA MET A 141 -10.19 3.29 16.54
C MET A 141 -10.96 3.58 15.24
N GLU A 142 -11.41 4.82 15.03
CA GLU A 142 -12.02 5.26 13.76
C GLU A 142 -11.07 5.05 12.57
N LEU A 143 -9.79 5.42 12.74
CA LEU A 143 -8.77 5.18 11.72
C LEU A 143 -8.52 3.69 11.46
N ILE A 144 -8.53 2.84 12.51
CA ILE A 144 -8.40 1.38 12.34
C ILE A 144 -9.56 0.86 11.49
N ILE A 145 -10.79 1.24 11.82
CA ILE A 145 -11.99 0.80 11.10
C ILE A 145 -11.92 1.26 9.64
N ALA A 146 -11.69 2.55 9.40
CA ALA A 146 -11.67 3.12 8.06
C ALA A 146 -10.58 2.46 7.18
N ASN A 147 -9.36 2.33 7.70
CA ASN A 147 -8.25 1.73 6.96
C ASN A 147 -8.45 0.23 6.73
N SER A 148 -8.96 -0.51 7.73
CA SER A 148 -9.24 -1.94 7.58
C SER A 148 -10.29 -2.20 6.50
N LEU A 149 -11.39 -1.45 6.53
CA LEU A 149 -12.44 -1.55 5.52
C LEU A 149 -11.91 -1.19 4.13
N ALA A 150 -11.15 -0.09 4.01
CA ALA A 150 -10.57 0.32 2.74
C ALA A 150 -9.62 -0.74 2.16
N VAL A 151 -8.75 -1.33 2.99
CA VAL A 151 -7.82 -2.39 2.59
C VAL A 151 -8.57 -3.66 2.15
N VAL A 152 -9.61 -4.06 2.89
CA VAL A 152 -10.47 -5.19 2.51
C VAL A 152 -11.16 -4.93 1.18
N ILE A 153 -11.74 -3.75 0.98
CA ILE A 153 -12.39 -3.36 -0.29
C ILE A 153 -11.38 -3.36 -1.45
N MET A 154 -10.19 -2.79 -1.25
CA MET A 154 -9.13 -2.80 -2.27
C MET A 154 -8.70 -4.22 -2.64
N TYR A 155 -8.57 -5.10 -1.66
CA TYR A 155 -8.23 -6.51 -1.90
C TYR A 155 -9.34 -7.26 -2.64
N THR A 156 -10.60 -7.12 -2.21
CA THR A 156 -11.73 -7.77 -2.89
C THR A 156 -11.90 -7.26 -4.31
N ALA A 157 -11.80 -5.95 -4.53
CA ALA A 157 -11.83 -5.34 -5.86
C ALA A 157 -10.70 -5.89 -6.76
N GLY A 158 -9.46 -5.96 -6.25
CA GLY A 158 -8.33 -6.54 -6.97
C GLY A 158 -8.48 -8.04 -7.26
N LYS A 159 -9.17 -8.79 -6.39
CA LYS A 159 -9.43 -10.23 -6.58
C LYS A 159 -10.57 -10.49 -7.58
N ILE A 160 -11.62 -9.69 -7.56
CA ILE A 160 -12.78 -9.78 -8.47
C ILE A 160 -12.37 -9.41 -9.91
N HIS A 161 -11.40 -8.51 -10.10
CA HIS A 161 -10.85 -8.16 -11.41
C HIS A 161 -9.83 -9.16 -11.99
N ARG A 162 -9.87 -10.42 -11.54
CA ARG A 162 -9.19 -11.53 -12.24
C ARG A 162 -10.08 -11.98 -13.42
N PRO A 163 -9.71 -11.71 -14.68
CA PRO A 163 -10.30 -12.42 -15.81
C PRO A 163 -9.88 -13.89 -15.81
#